data_AF-A0AAE0DU28-F1
#
_entry.id   AF-A0AAE0DU28-F1
#
_cell.length_a   1.000
_cell.length_b   1.000
_cell.length_c   1.000
_cell.angle_alpha   90.00
_cell.angle_beta   90.00
_cell.angle_gamma   90.00
#
_symmetry.space_group_name_H-M   'P 1'
#
loop_
_entity.id
_entity.type
_entity.pdbx_description
1 polymer ?
#
loop_
_entity_poly.entity_id
_entity_poly.type
_entity_poly.pdbx_seq_one_letter_code
_entity_poly.pdbx_strand_id
1 'polypeptide(L)'
;MQEIIIEEDEKVKKLKEVGDEIYLAVITALKELNEYNPSGRYVISELWNFKEGRKATLKEAIAYSVDYISPLKKERGRGILIGFGEMDGEIED
;
A
#
# COMPACT_ATOMS: atom_id res chain seq x y z
N MET A 1 3.41 13.91 4.79
CA MET A 1 4.38 14.96 4.40
C MET A 1 4.80 14.62 2.99
N GLN A 2 4.61 15.50 2.02
CA GLN A 2 5.07 15.26 0.65
C GLN A 2 6.51 15.76 0.54
N GLU A 3 7.40 14.94 0.03
CA GLU A 3 8.78 15.34 -0.19
C GLU A 3 8.96 16.04 -1.53
N ILE A 4 9.83 17.04 -1.54
CA ILE A 4 10.20 17.81 -2.73
C ILE A 4 11.67 17.49 -3.00
N ILE A 5 11.95 17.05 -4.22
CA ILE A 5 13.32 16.80 -4.67
C ILE A 5 13.99 18.15 -4.91
N ILE A 6 15.06 18.44 -4.18
CA ILE A 6 15.87 19.63 -4.33
C ILE A 6 17.09 19.26 -5.18
N GLU A 7 17.19 19.82 -6.39
CA GLU A 7 18.29 19.52 -7.33
C GLU A 7 19.69 19.87 -6.77
N GLU A 8 19.74 20.82 -5.84
CA GLU A 8 20.97 21.27 -5.18
C GLU A 8 21.39 20.38 -4.00
N ASP A 9 20.58 19.39 -3.62
CA ASP A 9 20.91 18.45 -2.57
C ASP A 9 22.14 17.61 -2.94
N GLU A 10 23.07 17.48 -2.00
CA GLU A 10 24.34 16.79 -2.20
C GLU A 10 24.19 15.33 -2.62
N LYS A 11 23.13 14.63 -2.18
CA LYS A 11 22.85 13.25 -2.62
C LYS A 11 22.35 13.23 -4.06
N VAL A 12 21.53 14.20 -4.44
CA VAL A 12 20.99 14.34 -5.81
C VAL A 12 22.11 14.67 -6.80
N LYS A 13 23.04 15.56 -6.44
CA LYS A 13 24.23 15.85 -7.25
C LYS A 13 25.11 14.62 -7.45
N LYS A 14 25.39 13.87 -6.37
CA LYS A 14 26.16 12.62 -6.46
C LYS A 14 25.50 11.59 -7.37
N LEU A 15 24.17 11.50 -7.37
CA LEU A 15 23.46 10.60 -8.29
C LEU A 15 23.69 10.99 -9.76
N LYS A 16 23.74 12.29 -10.08
CA LYS A 16 24.07 12.76 -11.44
C LYS A 16 25.50 12.43 -11.84
N GLU A 17 26.45 12.54 -10.91
CA GLU A 17 27.86 12.18 -11.16
C GLU A 17 28.06 10.69 -11.45
N VAL A 18 27.21 9.84 -10.88
CA VAL A 18 27.24 8.38 -11.10
C VAL A 18 26.66 8.01 -12.48
N GLY A 19 25.73 8.80 -13.00
CA GLY A 19 25.23 8.68 -14.37
C GLY A 19 23.76 9.05 -14.53
N ASP A 20 23.41 9.61 -15.68
CA ASP A 20 22.07 10.13 -15.96
C ASP A 20 20.97 9.06 -15.87
N GLU A 21 21.24 7.84 -16.33
CA GLU A 21 20.28 6.74 -16.26
C GLU A 21 19.95 6.35 -14.81
N ILE A 22 20.97 6.26 -13.96
CA ILE A 22 20.81 5.93 -12.53
C ILE A 22 20.08 7.05 -11.82
N TYR A 23 20.45 8.31 -12.09
CA TYR A 23 19.74 9.47 -11.57
C TYR A 23 18.26 9.44 -11.97
N LEU A 24 17.94 9.25 -13.25
CA LEU A 24 16.55 9.21 -13.73
C LEU A 24 15.76 8.08 -13.10
N ALA A 25 16.33 6.88 -12.98
CA ALA A 25 15.68 5.74 -12.34
C ALA A 25 15.33 6.02 -10.87
N VAL A 26 16.29 6.55 -10.10
CA VAL A 26 16.09 6.84 -8.67
C VAL A 26 15.06 7.97 -8.46
N ILE A 27 15.17 9.05 -9.25
CA ILE A 27 14.25 10.19 -9.15
C ILE A 27 12.82 9.79 -9.54
N THR A 28 12.67 8.93 -10.54
CA THR A 28 11.36 8.40 -10.95
C THR A 28 10.74 7.57 -9.83
N ALA A 29 11.48 6.60 -9.28
CA ALA A 29 11.01 5.77 -8.17
C ALA A 29 10.63 6.61 -6.92
N LEU A 30 11.41 7.64 -6.60
CA LEU A 30 11.10 8.55 -5.49
C LEU A 30 9.80 9.33 -5.73
N LYS A 31 9.55 9.79 -6.96
CA LYS A 31 8.30 10.47 -7.32
C LYS A 31 7.09 9.54 -7.22
N GLU A 32 7.20 8.32 -7.74
CA GLU A 32 6.15 7.30 -7.67
C GLU A 32 5.78 6.97 -6.21
N LEU A 33 6.78 6.79 -5.34
CA LEU A 33 6.55 6.57 -3.91
C LEU A 33 5.86 7.77 -3.23
N ASN A 34 6.22 9.00 -3.62
CA ASN A 34 5.64 10.21 -3.08
C ASN A 34 4.20 10.45 -3.55
N GLU A 35 3.85 9.97 -4.76
CA GLU A 35 2.49 10.01 -5.27
C GLU A 35 1.60 8.95 -4.60
N TYR A 36 2.10 7.73 -4.47
CA TYR A 36 1.34 6.61 -3.93
C TYR A 36 1.14 6.68 -2.40
N ASN A 37 2.23 6.88 -1.64
CA ASN A 37 2.18 6.93 -0.18
C ASN A 37 3.30 7.86 0.37
N PRO A 38 3.11 9.18 0.32
CA PRO A 38 4.16 10.15 0.67
C PRO A 38 4.66 10.02 2.10
N SER A 39 3.77 9.69 3.04
CA SER A 39 4.14 9.58 4.46
C SER A 39 4.74 8.22 4.81
N GLY A 40 4.31 7.14 4.16
CA GLY A 40 4.68 5.78 4.55
C GLY A 40 5.74 5.12 3.66
N ARG A 41 5.76 5.42 2.36
CA ARG A 41 6.62 4.77 1.35
C ARG A 41 6.58 3.23 1.35
N TYR A 42 5.51 2.64 1.88
CA TYR A 42 5.24 1.22 1.84
C TYR A 42 3.99 0.95 1.02
N VAL A 43 3.89 -0.28 0.50
CA VAL A 43 2.71 -0.79 -0.18
C VAL A 43 1.54 -0.80 0.80
N ILE A 44 0.44 -0.15 0.43
CA ILE A 44 -0.77 -0.13 1.25
C ILE A 44 -1.69 -1.21 0.69
N SER A 45 -2.12 -2.14 1.55
CA SER A 45 -3.15 -3.11 1.17
C SER A 45 -4.44 -2.38 0.83
N GLU A 46 -4.95 -2.60 -0.38
CA GLU A 46 -6.22 -2.04 -0.84
C GLU A 46 -7.35 -3.04 -0.63
N LEU A 47 -8.52 -2.57 -0.20
CA LEU A 47 -9.69 -3.43 -0.11
C LEU A 47 -10.37 -3.52 -1.48
N TRP A 48 -10.60 -4.75 -1.95
CA TRP A 48 -11.25 -5.03 -3.24
C TRP A 48 -12.63 -5.62 -3.03
N ASN A 49 -13.60 -5.15 -3.83
CA ASN A 49 -14.85 -5.86 -4.04
C ASN A 49 -14.66 -6.80 -5.23
N PHE A 50 -14.31 -8.04 -4.95
CA PHE A 50 -14.05 -9.06 -5.98
C PHE A 50 -15.29 -9.37 -6.83
N LYS A 51 -16.49 -9.29 -6.24
CA LYS A 51 -17.74 -9.49 -6.98
C LYS A 51 -17.93 -8.45 -8.09
N GLU A 52 -17.55 -7.20 -7.81
CA GLU A 52 -17.68 -6.09 -8.75
C GLU A 52 -16.39 -5.82 -9.54
N GLY A 53 -15.33 -6.60 -9.31
CA GLY A 53 -14.05 -6.47 -10.02
C GLY A 53 -13.35 -5.11 -9.84
N ARG A 54 -13.58 -4.41 -8.74
CA ARG A 54 -13.03 -3.07 -8.47
C ARG A 54 -12.64 -2.87 -7.01
N LYS A 55 -11.90 -1.80 -6.73
CA LYS A 55 -11.64 -1.35 -5.35
C LYS A 55 -12.98 -1.14 -4.61
N ALA A 56 -13.02 -1.59 -3.37
CA ALA A 56 -14.16 -1.41 -2.50
C ALA A 56 -14.36 0.08 -2.21
N THR A 57 -15.61 0.52 -2.22
CA THR A 57 -16.00 1.85 -1.76
C THR A 57 -15.84 1.95 -0.25
N LEU A 58 -15.75 3.17 0.27
CA LEU A 58 -15.73 3.42 1.71
C LEU A 58 -16.93 2.81 2.43
N LYS A 59 -18.12 2.85 1.81
CA LYS A 59 -19.34 2.25 2.37
C LYS A 59 -19.20 0.73 2.50
N GLU A 60 -18.70 0.06 1.46
CA GLU A 60 -18.44 -1.39 1.47
C GLU A 60 -17.37 -1.75 2.52
N ALA A 61 -16.31 -0.96 2.63
CA ALA A 61 -15.24 -1.16 3.62
C ALA A 61 -15.74 -1.02 5.06
N ILE A 62 -16.56 0.00 5.35
CA ILE A 62 -17.17 0.20 6.67
C ILE A 62 -18.14 -0.93 6.98
N ALA A 63 -19.00 -1.31 6.04
CA ALA A 63 -19.93 -2.42 6.22
C ALA A 63 -19.19 -3.71 6.55
N TYR A 64 -18.17 -4.07 5.76
CA TYR A 64 -17.31 -5.22 6.02
C TYR A 64 -16.65 -5.16 7.40
N SER A 65 -16.09 -4.00 7.78
CA SER A 65 -15.43 -3.82 9.08
C SER A 65 -16.41 -4.00 10.24
N VAL A 66 -17.62 -3.44 10.13
CA VAL A 66 -18.66 -3.58 11.15
C VAL A 66 -19.12 -5.03 11.24
N ASP A 67 -19.39 -5.68 10.12
CA ASP A 67 -19.86 -7.07 10.08
C ASP A 67 -18.80 -8.06 10.57
N TYR A 68 -17.52 -7.79 10.34
CA TYR A 68 -16.41 -8.62 10.81
C TYR A 68 -16.06 -8.39 12.29
N ILE A 69 -16.18 -7.15 12.79
CA ILE A 69 -15.85 -6.79 14.18
C ILE A 69 -17.00 -7.08 15.16
N SER A 70 -18.25 -7.05 14.69
CA SER A 70 -19.43 -7.28 15.54
C SER A 70 -19.48 -8.67 16.18
N PRO A 71 -19.15 -9.77 15.48
CA PRO A 71 -19.03 -11.11 16.07
C PRO A 71 -17.85 -11.21 17.04
N LEU A 72 -16.70 -10.60 16.72
CA LEU A 72 -15.47 -10.67 17.52
C LEU A 72 -15.57 -9.98 18.88
N LYS A 73 -16.47 -8.99 19.03
CA LYS A 73 -16.75 -8.38 20.35
C LYS A 73 -17.50 -9.30 21.31
N LYS A 74 -18.12 -10.38 20.80
CA LYS A 74 -18.87 -11.35 21.61
C LYS A 74 -17.98 -12.43 22.24
N GLU A 75 -16.76 -12.64 21.71
CA GLU A 75 -15.78 -13.61 22.20
C GLU A 75 -14.56 -12.97 22.87
N ARG A 76 -14.75 -11.95 23.72
CA ARG A 76 -13.69 -11.39 24.59
C ARG A 76 -13.28 -12.36 25.73
N GLY A 77 -13.06 -13.63 25.41
CA GLY A 77 -12.75 -14.67 26.39
C GLY A 77 -11.58 -15.58 26.02
N ARG A 78 -11.20 -15.75 24.75
CA ARG A 78 -10.08 -16.64 24.39
C ARG A 78 -9.33 -16.07 23.19
N GLY A 79 -8.04 -15.78 23.40
CA GLY A 79 -7.17 -15.18 22.39
C GLY A 79 -7.02 -16.07 21.16
N ILE A 80 -6.94 -15.48 19.97
CA ILE A 80 -6.65 -16.19 18.73
C ILE A 80 -5.71 -15.36 17.86
N LEU A 81 -4.65 -16.03 17.39
CA LEU A 81 -3.66 -15.60 16.39
C LEU A 81 -4.35 -15.21 15.06
N ILE A 82 -3.94 -14.11 14.45
CA ILE A 82 -4.40 -13.71 13.11
C ILE A 82 -3.41 -14.27 12.08
N GLY A 83 -3.83 -15.28 11.31
CA GLY A 83 -3.12 -15.71 10.10
C GLY A 83 -3.62 -14.92 8.90
N PHE A 84 -2.74 -14.16 8.25
CA PHE A 84 -2.97 -13.64 6.91
C PHE A 84 -2.59 -14.74 5.93
N GLY A 85 -3.59 -15.44 5.36
CA GLY A 85 -3.37 -16.47 4.35
C GLY A 85 -3.34 -15.84 2.96
N GLU A 86 -2.25 -16.05 2.23
CA GLU A 86 -2.25 -16.09 0.76
C GLU A 86 -3.30 -17.13 0.32
N MET A 87 -4.23 -16.73 -0.55
CA MET A 87 -5.10 -17.67 -1.25
C MET A 87 -4.62 -17.74 -2.69
N ASP A 88 -3.80 -18.76 -2.93
CA ASP A 88 -3.38 -19.22 -4.24
C ASP A 88 -4.65 -19.50 -5.07
N GLY A 89 -4.78 -18.80 -6.19
CA GLY A 89 -5.92 -18.93 -7.07
C GLY A 89 -5.96 -20.30 -7.72
N GLU A 90 -7.09 -20.99 -7.58
CA GLU A 90 -7.57 -21.88 -8.62
C GLU A 90 -8.60 -21.11 -9.45
N ILE A 91 -8.17 -20.70 -10.64
CA ILE A 91 -9.06 -20.30 -11.73
C ILE A 91 -9.51 -21.61 -12.38
N GLU A 92 -10.78 -21.98 -12.27
CA GLU A 92 -11.37 -23.01 -13.14
C GLU A 92 -11.83 -22.36 -14.46
N ASP A 93 -11.52 -23.05 -15.57
CA ASP A 93 -11.85 -22.70 -16.97
C ASP A 93 -13.36 -22.64 -17.27
#